data_AF-A0A6I1E8I7-F1
#
_entry.id   AF-A0A6I1E8I7-F1
#
_cell.length_a   1.000
_cell.length_b   1.000
_cell.length_c   1.000
_cell.angle_alpha   90.00
_cell.angle_beta   90.00
_cell.angle_gamma   90.00
#
_symmetry.space_group_name_H-M   'P 1'
#
loop_
_entity.id
_entity.type
_entity.pdbx_description
1 polymer ?
#
loop_
_entity_poly.entity_id
_entity_poly.type
_entity_poly.pdbx_seq_one_letter_code
_entity_poly.pdbx_strand_id
1 'polypeptide(L)'
;MELSGEYRIAASKAEVWAALNDAEVLERCIPGCEELDKSSDTEMSAKVALKIGPVKARFNGNVTLENLDPPNAYSIVGEGQGGVAGFAKGGADVQLAEDGDETILTYQANAQVGGKIAQLGSRLIKSTSAKLADKFFANFRDALEPQEENTEG
;
A
#
# COMPACT_ATOMS: atom_id res chain seq x y z
N MET A 1 4.52 14.55 -6.77
CA MET A 1 5.70 13.85 -6.24
C MET A 1 5.75 12.49 -6.87
N GLU A 2 6.94 11.93 -7.01
CA GLU A 2 7.16 10.61 -7.61
C GLU A 2 7.94 9.73 -6.64
N LEU A 3 7.55 8.46 -6.60
CA LEU A 3 8.18 7.40 -5.82
C LEU A 3 8.14 6.12 -6.65
N SER A 4 9.24 5.38 -6.67
CA SER A 4 9.29 4.04 -7.22
C SER A 4 9.98 3.12 -6.25
N GLY A 5 9.76 1.83 -6.42
CA GLY A 5 10.45 0.81 -5.63
C GLY A 5 10.37 -0.55 -6.28
N GLU A 6 11.19 -1.44 -5.76
CA GLU A 6 11.31 -2.84 -6.15
C GLU A 6 11.42 -3.68 -4.88
N TYR A 7 10.66 -4.76 -4.81
CA TYR A 7 10.68 -5.71 -3.70
C TYR A 7 10.70 -7.13 -4.23
N ARG A 8 11.61 -7.93 -3.68
CA ARG A 8 11.63 -9.39 -3.88
C ARG A 8 10.83 -10.04 -2.76
N ILE A 9 9.94 -10.94 -3.13
CA ILE A 9 8.98 -11.60 -2.24
C ILE A 9 9.12 -13.11 -2.45
N ALA A 10 9.38 -13.85 -1.38
CA ALA A 10 9.60 -15.29 -1.39
C ALA A 10 8.27 -16.06 -1.45
N ALA A 11 7.50 -15.81 -2.52
CA ALA A 11 6.25 -16.49 -2.83
C ALA A 11 6.03 -16.48 -4.35
N SER A 12 5.21 -17.40 -4.84
CA SER A 12 4.86 -17.45 -6.27
C SER A 12 4.09 -16.20 -6.70
N LYS A 13 4.18 -15.86 -7.99
CA LYS A 13 3.47 -14.69 -8.54
C LYS A 13 1.97 -14.73 -8.29
N ALA A 14 1.37 -15.93 -8.30
CA ALA A 14 -0.04 -16.13 -8.02
C ALA A 14 -0.39 -15.83 -6.54
N GLU A 15 0.44 -16.26 -5.59
CA GLU A 15 0.24 -15.99 -4.16
C GLU A 15 0.40 -14.49 -3.86
N VAL A 16 1.44 -13.86 -4.42
CA VAL A 16 1.66 -12.41 -4.29
C VAL A 16 0.48 -11.64 -4.85
N TRP A 17 -0.01 -12.02 -6.04
CA TRP A 17 -1.18 -11.38 -6.64
C TRP A 17 -2.43 -11.53 -5.77
N ALA A 18 -2.70 -12.74 -5.26
CA ALA A 18 -3.86 -12.98 -4.40
C ALA A 18 -3.79 -12.11 -3.13
N ALA A 19 -2.64 -12.10 -2.46
CA ALA A 19 -2.42 -11.34 -1.22
C ALA A 19 -2.48 -9.81 -1.42
N LEU A 20 -2.00 -9.29 -2.56
CA LEU A 20 -2.12 -7.86 -2.89
C LEU A 20 -3.57 -7.40 -3.08
N ASN A 21 -4.50 -8.33 -3.29
CA ASN A 21 -5.91 -8.06 -3.55
C ASN A 21 -6.83 -8.61 -2.45
N ASP A 22 -6.25 -9.11 -1.35
CA ASP A 22 -6.94 -9.65 -0.19
C ASP A 22 -7.08 -8.59 0.91
N ALA A 23 -8.32 -8.34 1.34
CA ALA A 23 -8.63 -7.28 2.29
C ALA A 23 -7.96 -7.50 3.67
N GLU A 24 -7.95 -8.74 4.16
CA GLU A 24 -7.41 -9.07 5.48
C GLU A 24 -5.88 -8.98 5.49
N VAL A 25 -5.23 -9.43 4.41
CA VAL A 25 -3.78 -9.27 4.23
C VAL A 25 -3.42 -7.79 4.16
N LEU A 26 -4.12 -7.01 3.32
CA LEU A 26 -3.85 -5.59 3.16
C LEU A 26 -4.04 -4.82 4.49
N GLU A 27 -5.09 -5.10 5.24
CA GLU A 27 -5.35 -4.46 6.54
C GLU A 27 -4.20 -4.68 7.53
N ARG A 28 -3.67 -5.92 7.61
CA ARG A 28 -2.50 -6.26 8.44
C ARG A 28 -1.23 -5.57 7.98
N CYS A 29 -1.10 -5.35 6.67
CA CYS A 29 0.12 -4.81 6.08
C CYS A 29 0.18 -3.28 6.11
N ILE A 30 -0.94 -2.59 5.96
CA ILE A 30 -1.00 -1.12 5.90
C ILE A 30 -0.68 -0.51 7.27
N PRO A 31 0.41 0.26 7.42
CA PRO A 31 0.78 0.83 8.71
C PRO A 31 -0.29 1.79 9.26
N GLY A 32 -0.82 1.48 10.43
CA GLY A 32 -1.83 2.30 11.09
C GLY A 32 -3.22 2.18 10.48
N CYS A 33 -3.48 1.13 9.68
CA CYS A 33 -4.83 0.78 9.28
C CYS A 33 -5.69 0.55 10.52
N GLU A 34 -6.82 1.26 10.59
CA GLU A 34 -7.84 1.11 11.63
C GLU A 34 -9.06 0.35 11.08
N GLU A 35 -9.27 0.37 9.76
CA GLU A 35 -10.39 -0.24 9.05
C GLU A 35 -10.05 -0.34 7.55
N LEU A 36 -10.41 -1.45 6.93
CA LEU A 36 -10.36 -1.63 5.48
C LEU A 36 -11.66 -2.30 5.01
N ASP A 37 -12.31 -1.72 4.01
CA ASP A 37 -13.51 -2.24 3.40
C ASP A 37 -13.28 -2.45 1.90
N LYS A 38 -13.52 -3.67 1.42
CA LYS A 38 -13.47 -4.01 0.00
C LYS A 38 -14.90 -4.06 -0.53
N SER A 39 -15.32 -2.96 -1.16
CA SER A 39 -16.69 -2.82 -1.69
C SER A 39 -16.91 -3.60 -2.98
N SER A 40 -15.84 -3.88 -3.75
CA SER A 40 -15.87 -4.75 -4.93
C SER A 40 -14.48 -5.33 -5.23
N ASP A 41 -14.34 -6.09 -6.32
CA ASP A 41 -13.05 -6.60 -6.76
C ASP A 41 -12.04 -5.49 -7.12
N THR A 42 -12.53 -4.29 -7.44
CA THR A 42 -11.69 -3.17 -7.88
C THR A 42 -11.79 -1.94 -6.98
N GLU A 43 -12.66 -1.93 -5.98
CA GLU A 43 -12.87 -0.77 -5.12
C GLU A 43 -12.64 -1.12 -3.65
N MET A 44 -11.85 -0.28 -2.98
CA MET A 44 -11.54 -0.42 -1.58
C MET A 44 -11.55 0.95 -0.89
N SER A 45 -11.90 0.98 0.39
CA SER A 45 -11.72 2.14 1.25
C SER A 45 -10.99 1.75 2.52
N ALA A 46 -10.25 2.68 3.10
CA ALA A 46 -9.49 2.43 4.32
C ALA A 46 -9.44 3.66 5.22
N LYS A 47 -9.48 3.43 6.54
CA LYS A 47 -9.18 4.45 7.56
C LYS A 47 -7.79 4.19 8.10
N VAL A 48 -6.91 5.19 8.03
CA VAL A 48 -5.50 5.04 8.44
C VAL A 48 -5.09 6.18 9.36
N ALA A 49 -4.54 5.84 10.53
CA ALA A 49 -3.95 6.78 11.47
C ALA A 49 -2.42 6.87 11.26
N LEU A 50 -1.95 8.01 10.75
CA LEU A 50 -0.55 8.22 10.41
C LEU A 50 0.07 9.37 11.20
N LYS A 51 1.39 9.26 11.41
CA LYS A 51 2.24 10.34 11.92
C LYS A 51 3.19 10.82 10.83
N ILE A 52 3.01 12.06 10.39
CA ILE A 52 3.82 12.72 9.37
C ILE A 52 4.55 13.89 10.04
N GLY A 53 5.81 13.67 10.43
CA GLY A 53 6.57 14.64 11.21
C GLY A 53 5.86 14.98 12.54
N PRO A 54 5.56 16.26 12.83
CA PRO A 54 4.85 16.67 14.04
C PRO A 54 3.32 16.43 13.95
N VAL A 55 2.79 16.13 12.77
CA VAL A 55 1.34 15.98 12.54
C VAL A 55 0.94 14.53 12.77
N LYS A 56 -0.06 14.32 13.64
CA LYS A 56 -0.83 13.07 13.70
C LYS A 56 -2.17 13.32 13.04
N ALA A 57 -2.57 12.46 12.10
CA ALA A 57 -3.81 12.62 11.37
C ALA A 57 -4.42 11.26 11.05
N ARG A 58 -5.75 11.23 10.96
CA ARG A 58 -6.51 10.13 10.37
C ARG A 58 -6.89 10.50 8.96
N PHE A 59 -6.72 9.57 8.05
CA PHE A 59 -7.09 9.70 6.66
C PHE A 59 -8.14 8.65 6.33
N ASN A 60 -9.22 9.06 5.67
CA ASN A 60 -10.10 8.14 4.97
C ASN A 60 -9.65 8.14 3.51
N GLY A 61 -9.25 6.98 3.00
CA GLY A 61 -8.80 6.79 1.64
C GLY A 61 -9.75 5.92 0.84
N ASN A 62 -9.86 6.22 -0.45
CA ASN A 62 -10.53 5.40 -1.45
C ASN A 62 -9.51 4.99 -2.50
N VAL A 63 -9.59 3.75 -2.95
CA VAL A 63 -8.73 3.15 -3.96
C VAL A 63 -9.58 2.45 -5.00
N THR A 64 -9.24 2.66 -6.26
CA THR A 64 -9.78 1.96 -7.42
C THR A 64 -8.63 1.28 -8.16
N LEU A 65 -8.83 0.01 -8.51
CA LEU A 65 -7.92 -0.74 -9.38
C LEU A 65 -8.39 -0.61 -10.83
N GLU A 66 -7.46 -0.27 -11.71
CA GLU A 66 -7.68 -0.08 -13.15
C GLU A 66 -6.65 -0.91 -13.95
N ASN A 67 -6.91 -1.08 -15.24
CA ASN A 67 -5.98 -1.74 -16.17
C ASN A 67 -5.49 -3.11 -15.70
N LEU A 68 -6.40 -3.93 -15.14
CA LEU A 68 -6.08 -5.25 -14.61
C LEU A 68 -5.52 -6.16 -15.71
N ASP A 69 -4.33 -6.72 -15.46
CA ASP A 69 -3.72 -7.82 -16.23
C ASP A 69 -3.29 -8.92 -15.24
N PRO A 70 -4.22 -9.73 -14.70
CA PRO A 70 -3.87 -10.72 -13.69
C PRO A 70 -3.04 -11.89 -14.26
N PRO A 71 -2.00 -12.39 -13.55
CA PRO A 71 -1.44 -11.90 -12.28
C PRO A 71 -0.19 -11.01 -12.48
N ASN A 72 -0.13 -10.23 -13.56
CA ASN A 72 1.06 -9.51 -14.01
C ASN A 72 1.09 -8.03 -13.59
N ALA A 73 0.00 -7.29 -13.73
CA ALA A 73 0.02 -5.85 -13.50
C ALA A 73 -1.37 -5.23 -13.23
N TYR A 74 -1.38 -4.04 -12.63
CA TYR A 74 -2.53 -3.14 -12.58
C TYR A 74 -2.10 -1.71 -12.25
N SER A 75 -3.01 -0.76 -12.48
CA SER A 75 -2.90 0.61 -12.02
C SER A 75 -3.78 0.81 -10.78
N ILE A 76 -3.26 1.53 -9.79
CA ILE A 76 -3.99 1.97 -8.61
C ILE A 76 -4.29 3.45 -8.82
N VAL A 77 -5.54 3.85 -8.63
CA VAL A 77 -5.95 5.25 -8.49
C VAL A 77 -6.47 5.44 -7.08
N GLY A 78 -5.97 6.44 -6.37
CA GLY A 78 -6.35 6.63 -4.98
C GLY A 78 -6.40 8.08 -4.54
N GLU A 79 -7.25 8.33 -3.56
CA GLU A 79 -7.32 9.59 -2.84
C GLU A 79 -7.45 9.35 -1.34
N GLY A 80 -7.00 10.33 -0.55
CA GLY A 80 -7.05 10.29 0.91
C GLY A 80 -7.37 11.67 1.48
N GLN A 81 -8.35 11.72 2.37
CA GLN A 81 -8.84 12.94 3.01
C GLN A 81 -8.55 12.89 4.52
N GLY A 82 -7.76 13.84 5.01
CA GLY A 82 -7.40 14.01 6.43
C GLY A 82 -8.05 15.22 7.09
N GLY A 83 -9.13 15.75 6.50
CA GLY A 83 -9.82 16.95 6.95
C GLY A 83 -8.88 18.16 7.03
N VAL A 84 -8.71 18.73 8.22
CA VAL A 84 -7.84 19.90 8.45
C VAL A 84 -6.36 19.60 8.19
N ALA A 85 -5.94 18.33 8.26
CA ALA A 85 -4.57 17.95 7.95
C ALA A 85 -4.24 18.15 6.46
N GLY A 86 -5.23 17.95 5.58
CA GLY A 86 -5.09 18.06 4.12
C GLY A 86 -5.51 16.79 3.41
N PHE A 87 -5.03 16.63 2.18
CA PHE A 87 -5.40 15.52 1.31
C PHE A 87 -4.21 15.03 0.47
N ALA A 88 -4.35 13.82 -0.06
CA ALA A 88 -3.48 13.27 -1.09
C ALA A 88 -4.35 12.67 -2.21
N LYS A 89 -3.92 12.77 -3.46
CA LYS A 89 -4.49 12.04 -4.59
C LYS A 89 -3.39 11.62 -5.54
N GLY A 90 -3.55 10.48 -6.20
CA GLY A 90 -2.50 9.97 -7.07
C GLY A 90 -2.80 8.58 -7.57
N GLY A 91 -1.76 7.92 -8.04
CA GLY A 91 -1.84 6.55 -8.46
C GLY A 91 -0.49 5.86 -8.48
N ALA A 92 -0.51 4.56 -8.72
CA ALA A 92 0.68 3.75 -8.89
C ALA A 92 0.46 2.67 -9.94
N ASP A 93 1.42 2.48 -10.83
CA ASP A 93 1.47 1.31 -11.70
C ASP A 93 2.29 0.23 -11.02
N VAL A 94 1.72 -0.99 -10.91
CA VAL A 94 2.33 -2.15 -10.26
C VAL A 94 2.60 -3.23 -11.30
N GLN A 95 3.77 -3.86 -11.26
CA GLN A 95 4.14 -4.97 -12.12
C GLN A 95 4.78 -6.10 -11.29
N LEU A 96 4.40 -7.33 -11.60
CA LEU A 96 4.94 -8.56 -11.02
C LEU A 96 5.69 -9.36 -12.09
N ALA A 97 6.91 -9.77 -11.76
CA ALA A 97 7.70 -10.68 -12.58
C ALA A 97 8.12 -11.90 -11.75
N GLU A 98 8.17 -13.07 -12.38
CA GLU A 98 8.70 -14.29 -11.76
C GLU A 98 10.23 -14.26 -11.75
N ASP A 99 10.83 -14.72 -10.66
CA ASP A 99 12.27 -14.90 -10.48
C ASP A 99 12.53 -16.20 -9.70
N GLY A 100 12.49 -17.33 -10.40
CA GLY A 100 12.54 -18.65 -9.78
C GLY A 100 11.30 -18.93 -8.94
N ASP A 101 11.50 -19.23 -7.65
CA ASP A 101 10.43 -19.44 -6.67
C ASP A 101 9.99 -18.13 -5.99
N GLU A 102 10.56 -16.99 -6.40
CA GLU A 102 10.27 -15.67 -5.88
C GLU A 102 9.53 -14.80 -6.91
N THR A 103 8.95 -13.71 -6.43
CA THR A 103 8.33 -12.67 -7.26
C THR A 103 9.04 -11.35 -7.06
N ILE A 104 9.36 -10.68 -8.17
CA ILE A 104 9.81 -9.29 -8.18
C ILE A 104 8.62 -8.39 -8.42
N LEU A 105 8.28 -7.57 -7.42
CA LEU A 105 7.29 -6.51 -7.53
C LEU A 105 7.99 -5.18 -7.77
N THR A 106 7.59 -4.47 -8.83
CA THR A 106 7.99 -3.08 -9.06
C THR A 106 6.78 -2.18 -9.06
N TYR A 107 6.98 -0.92 -8.65
CA TYR A 107 5.93 0.08 -8.79
C TYR A 107 6.48 1.47 -9.13
N GLN A 108 5.65 2.26 -9.78
CA GLN A 108 5.88 3.68 -10.03
C GLN A 108 4.64 4.46 -9.60
N ALA A 109 4.79 5.25 -8.54
CA ALA A 109 3.75 6.04 -7.93
C ALA A 109 3.94 7.53 -8.20
N ASN A 110 2.82 8.21 -8.49
CA ASN A 110 2.72 9.65 -8.55
C ASN A 110 1.65 10.12 -7.57
N ALA A 111 1.89 11.23 -6.87
CA ALA A 111 0.91 11.79 -5.95
C ALA A 111 0.97 13.32 -5.88
N GLN A 112 -0.20 13.94 -5.74
CA GLN A 112 -0.39 15.32 -5.35
C GLN A 112 -0.84 15.38 -3.91
N VAL A 113 -0.15 16.18 -3.09
CA VAL A 113 -0.47 16.40 -1.68
C VAL A 113 -0.82 17.87 -1.49
N GLY A 114 -1.90 18.14 -0.74
CA GLY A 114 -2.40 19.48 -0.47
C GLY A 114 -2.76 19.70 1.00
N GLY A 115 -3.07 20.95 1.35
CA GLY A 115 -3.44 21.36 2.71
C GLY A 115 -2.23 21.54 3.64
N LYS A 116 -2.43 21.38 4.95
CA LYS A 116 -1.39 21.66 5.96
C LYS A 116 -0.21 20.70 5.87
N ILE A 117 -0.44 19.44 5.52
CA ILE A 117 0.64 18.47 5.32
C ILE A 117 1.57 18.84 4.17
N ALA A 118 1.08 19.51 3.12
CA ALA A 118 1.93 19.97 2.01
C ALA A 118 2.93 21.06 2.45
N GLN A 119 2.59 21.82 3.50
CA GLN A 119 3.44 22.87 4.07
C GLN A 119 4.65 22.30 4.83
N LEU A 120 4.65 21.01 5.16
CA LEU A 120 5.78 20.34 5.82
C LEU A 120 6.98 20.13 4.88
N GLY A 121 6.78 20.32 3.58
CA GLY A 121 7.82 20.24 2.57
C GLY A 121 7.97 18.86 1.92
N SER A 122 8.33 18.87 0.64
CA SER A 122 8.38 17.68 -0.22
C SER A 122 9.36 16.60 0.27
N ARG A 123 10.50 17.00 0.86
CA ARG A 123 11.50 16.06 1.38
C ARG A 123 10.96 15.20 2.51
N LEU A 124 10.27 15.82 3.48
CA LEU A 124 9.70 15.10 4.62
C LEU A 124 8.63 14.13 4.13
N ILE A 125 7.69 14.61 3.31
CA ILE A 125 6.61 13.79 2.75
C ILE A 125 7.19 12.58 2.01
N LYS A 126 8.17 12.79 1.11
CA LYS A 126 8.84 11.70 0.39
C LYS A 126 9.50 10.68 1.31
N SER A 127 10.20 11.15 2.35
CA SER A 127 10.82 10.24 3.33
C SER A 127 9.81 9.44 4.14
N THR A 128 8.65 10.03 4.46
CA THR A 128 7.57 9.32 5.16
C THR A 128 6.90 8.31 4.23
N SER A 129 6.60 8.67 2.98
CA SER A 129 6.02 7.74 2.00
C SER A 129 6.91 6.53 1.74
N ALA A 130 8.23 6.74 1.57
CA ALA A 130 9.19 5.64 1.41
C ALA A 130 9.17 4.70 2.63
N LYS A 131 9.24 5.24 3.85
CA LYS A 131 9.16 4.43 5.08
C LYS A 131 7.86 3.65 5.22
N LEU A 132 6.74 4.21 4.77
CA LEU A 132 5.44 3.52 4.80
C LEU A 132 5.42 2.37 3.80
N ALA A 133 5.97 2.57 2.59
CA ALA A 133 6.12 1.50 1.60
C ALA A 133 7.04 0.39 2.14
N ASP A 134 8.21 0.73 2.67
CA ASP A 134 9.15 -0.24 3.25
C ASP A 134 8.47 -1.08 4.34
N LYS A 135 7.70 -0.43 5.22
CA LYS A 135 6.99 -1.11 6.31
C LYS A 135 5.84 -1.97 5.80
N PHE A 136 5.07 -1.48 4.82
CA PHE A 136 4.03 -2.28 4.18
C PHE A 136 4.62 -3.58 3.61
N PHE A 137 5.70 -3.49 2.83
CA PHE A 137 6.30 -4.67 2.22
C PHE A 137 7.05 -5.57 3.20
N ALA A 138 7.54 -5.04 4.32
CA ALA A 138 7.99 -5.87 5.43
C ALA A 138 6.84 -6.71 5.99
N ASN A 139 5.75 -6.07 6.40
CA ASN A 139 4.56 -6.76 6.90
C ASN A 139 3.98 -7.75 5.86
N PHE A 140 4.03 -7.39 4.57
CA PHE A 140 3.50 -8.21 3.48
C PHE A 140 4.30 -9.50 3.28
N ARG A 141 5.64 -9.44 3.40
CA ARG A 141 6.46 -10.65 3.41
C ARG A 141 6.11 -11.53 4.60
N ASP A 142 6.03 -10.94 5.79
CA ASP A 142 5.68 -11.68 7.03
C ASP A 142 4.28 -12.32 6.94
N ALA A 143 3.33 -11.69 6.23
CA ALA A 143 1.98 -12.21 6.02
C ALA A 143 1.92 -13.37 5.02
N LEU A 144 2.90 -13.47 4.12
CA LEU A 144 3.05 -14.55 3.14
C LEU A 144 3.92 -15.71 3.64
N GLU A 145 4.70 -15.50 4.69
CA GLU A 145 5.39 -16.59 5.35
C GLU A 145 4.38 -17.58 5.94
N PRO A 146 4.59 -18.91 5.74
CA PRO A 146 3.74 -19.92 6.34
C PRO A 146 3.63 -19.65 7.84
N GLN A 147 2.44 -19.33 8.32
CA GLN A 147 2.19 -19.30 9.75
C GLN A 147 2.34 -20.75 10.22
N GLU A 148 3.43 -21.09 10.90
CA GLU A 148 3.44 -22.30 11.71
C GLU A 148 2.30 -22.13 12.73
N GLU A 149 1.18 -22.80 12.48
CA GLU A 149 0.09 -22.92 13.44
C GLU A 149 0.70 -23.47 14.74
N ASN A 150 0.91 -22.58 15.71
CA ASN A 150 1.03 -22.95 17.10
C ASN A 150 -0.32 -23.58 17.50
N THR A 151 -0.45 -24.87 17.22
CA THR A 151 -1.41 -25.75 17.85
C THR A 151 -0.93 -25.90 19.29
N GLU A 152 -1.22 -24.90 20.14
CA GLU A 152 -1.15 -25.09 21.58
C GLU A 152 -2.26 -26.09 21.96
N GLY A 153 -1.82 -27.27 22.42
CA GLY A 153 -2.67 -28.33 22.94
C GLY A 153 -3.11 -28.13 24.39
#